data_AF-A0A976E7Q1-F1
#
_entry.id   AF-A0A976E7Q1-F1
#
_cell.length_a   1.000
_cell.length_b   1.000
_cell.length_c   1.000
_cell.angle_alpha   90.00
_cell.angle_beta   90.00
_cell.angle_gamma   90.00
#
_symmetry.space_group_name_H-M   'P 1'
#
loop_
_entity.id
_entity.type
_entity.pdbx_description
1 polymer ?
#
loop_
_entity_poly.entity_id
_entity_poly.type
_entity_poly.pdbx_seq_one_letter_code
_entity_poly.pdbx_strand_id
1 'polypeptide(L)'
;MNSFISILSFQTSSCSGENLAGGLLAVSEGKIWLKTSDLKLEIAQRLCGKPYKIELEQIIQLIQNHIEHPTETTPQVFSAEYFSYLNRYSKGALQFSVPKPVGTFIDEATFDMLYKQFIGEPPLVAA
;
A
#
# COMPACT_ATOMS: atom_id res chain seq x y z
N MET A 1 -10.62 -18.28 -6.42
CA MET A 1 -10.34 -17.46 -5.23
C MET A 1 -9.22 -16.52 -5.61
N ASN A 2 -9.52 -15.24 -5.80
CA ASN A 2 -8.56 -14.28 -6.34
C ASN A 2 -8.25 -13.23 -5.28
N SER A 3 -7.66 -13.67 -4.16
CA SER A 3 -7.17 -12.78 -3.13
C SER A 3 -5.71 -12.46 -3.41
N PHE A 4 -5.32 -11.20 -3.29
CA PHE A 4 -3.94 -10.79 -3.46
C PHE A 4 -3.57 -9.65 -2.53
N ILE A 5 -2.27 -9.49 -2.32
CA ILE A 5 -1.68 -8.36 -1.63
C ILE A 5 -0.70 -7.62 -2.53
N SER A 6 -0.59 -6.31 -2.31
CA SER A 6 0.45 -5.46 -2.88
C SER A 6 1.08 -4.64 -1.77
N ILE A 7 2.41 -4.70 -1.68
CA ILE A 7 3.18 -3.86 -0.76
C ILE A 7 3.31 -2.48 -1.39
N LEU A 8 2.96 -1.45 -0.62
CA LEU A 8 3.20 -0.06 -0.95
C LEU A 8 4.58 0.33 -0.44
N SER A 9 5.44 0.81 -1.33
CA SER A 9 6.80 1.23 -0.99
C SER A 9 6.98 2.73 -1.23
N PHE A 10 7.66 3.38 -0.30
CA PHE A 10 8.05 4.79 -0.40
C PHE A 10 9.46 4.86 -0.98
N GLN A 11 9.63 5.55 -2.11
CA GLN A 11 10.92 5.66 -2.77
C GLN A 11 11.81 6.68 -2.06
N THR A 12 12.75 6.21 -1.25
CA THR A 12 13.61 7.07 -0.41
C THR A 12 14.83 7.61 -1.15
N SER A 13 15.18 7.02 -2.29
CA SER A 13 16.26 7.50 -3.15
C SER A 13 15.98 7.17 -4.61
N SER A 14 15.93 8.20 -5.46
CA SER A 14 15.77 8.03 -6.90
C SER A 14 17.03 7.48 -7.57
N CYS A 15 18.21 7.66 -6.95
CA CYS A 15 19.50 7.24 -7.52
C CYS A 15 19.88 5.80 -7.16
N SER A 16 19.58 5.34 -5.94
CA SER A 16 19.90 3.96 -5.49
C SER A 16 18.74 2.98 -5.69
N GLY A 17 17.52 3.47 -5.97
CA GLY A 17 16.33 2.62 -6.07
C GLY A 17 15.90 2.01 -4.72
N GLU A 18 16.41 2.56 -3.62
CA GLU A 18 16.04 2.11 -2.28
C GLU A 18 14.61 2.50 -1.97
N ASN A 19 13.88 1.50 -1.47
CA ASN A 19 12.46 1.54 -1.24
C ASN A 19 12.17 1.10 0.18
N LEU A 20 11.42 1.91 0.91
CA LEU A 20 10.93 1.60 2.25
C LEU A 20 9.53 1.01 2.13
N ALA A 21 9.34 -0.27 2.47
CA ALA A 21 8.02 -0.90 2.50
C ALA A 21 7.13 -0.21 3.56
N GLY A 22 6.24 0.67 3.14
CA GLY A 22 5.53 1.63 3.97
C GLY A 22 4.04 1.37 4.17
N GLY A 23 3.46 0.45 3.40
CA GLY A 23 2.06 0.06 3.57
C GLY A 23 1.71 -1.24 2.88
N LEU A 24 0.51 -1.74 3.16
CA LEU A 24 -0.03 -2.95 2.56
C LEU A 24 -1.44 -2.66 2.03
N LEU A 25 -1.67 -3.13 0.83
CA LEU A 25 -2.99 -3.20 0.22
C LEU A 25 -3.36 -4.67 0.01
N ALA A 26 -4.59 -5.03 0.35
CA ALA A 26 -5.14 -6.36 0.14
C ALA A 26 -6.48 -6.28 -0.56
N VAL A 27 -6.75 -7.24 -1.45
CA VAL A 27 -8.05 -7.40 -2.12
C VAL A 27 -8.49 -8.85 -1.94
N SER A 28 -9.73 -9.05 -1.49
CA SER A 28 -10.33 -10.39 -1.34
C SER A 28 -11.85 -10.29 -1.39
N GLU A 29 -12.48 -11.06 -2.28
CA GLU A 29 -13.96 -11.17 -2.39
C GLU A 29 -14.68 -9.80 -2.39
N GLY A 30 -14.19 -8.86 -3.20
CA GLY A 30 -14.78 -7.52 -3.35
C GLY A 30 -14.50 -6.55 -2.20
N LYS A 31 -13.79 -6.99 -1.16
CA LYS A 31 -13.30 -6.13 -0.09
C LYS A 31 -11.86 -5.71 -0.35
N ILE A 32 -11.55 -4.48 0.04
CA ILE A 32 -10.24 -3.87 -0.12
C ILE A 32 -9.81 -3.35 1.25
N TRP A 33 -8.59 -3.67 1.66
CA TRP A 33 -7.96 -3.15 2.86
C TRP A 33 -6.72 -2.38 2.49
N LEU A 34 -6.52 -1.24 3.15
CA LEU A 34 -5.34 -0.41 3.01
C LEU A 34 -4.87 0.00 4.40
N LYS A 35 -3.57 -0.14 4.64
CA LYS A 35 -2.92 0.36 5.86
C LYS A 35 -1.52 0.84 5.53
N THR A 36 -1.17 2.00 6.05
CA THR A 36 0.15 2.61 5.90
C THR A 36 0.79 2.81 7.26
N SER A 37 2.10 2.96 7.28
CA SER A 37 2.90 3.17 8.49
C SER A 37 3.26 4.64 8.61
N ASP A 38 2.79 5.28 9.68
CA ASP A 38 3.12 6.67 9.99
C ASP A 38 4.60 6.84 10.32
N LEU A 39 5.19 5.87 11.03
CA LEU A 39 6.62 5.88 11.35
C LEU A 39 7.46 5.83 10.08
N LYS A 40 7.08 5.02 9.09
CA LYS A 40 7.81 4.92 7.82
C LYS A 40 7.58 6.12 6.91
N LEU A 41 6.40 6.75 6.98
CA LEU A 41 6.16 8.05 6.34
C LEU A 41 7.10 9.12 6.92
N GLU A 42 7.24 9.18 8.25
CA GLU A 42 8.18 10.08 8.93
C GLU A 42 9.64 9.80 8.56
N ILE A 43 10.04 8.53 8.48
CA ILE A 43 11.39 8.16 8.03
C ILE A 43 11.61 8.62 6.58
N ALA A 44 10.65 8.36 5.68
CA ALA A 44 10.76 8.77 4.29
C ALA A 44 10.86 10.29 4.13
N GLN A 45 10.09 11.06 4.91
CA GLN A 45 10.19 12.52 4.98
C GLN A 45 11.60 13.01 5.35
N ARG A 46 12.20 12.39 6.37
CA ARG A 46 13.56 12.74 6.84
C ARG A 46 14.64 12.42 5.82
N LEU A 47 14.45 11.37 5.02
CA LEU A 47 15.41 10.93 4.00
C LEU A 47 15.34 11.79 2.73
N CYS A 48 14.14 12.17 2.26
CA CYS A 48 13.96 12.81 0.96
C CYS A 48 14.02 14.36 0.99
N GLY A 49 13.83 15.00 2.15
CA GLY A 49 14.13 16.44 2.33
C GLY A 49 13.29 17.42 1.50
N LYS A 50 11.99 17.19 1.33
CA LYS A 50 10.94 18.01 0.66
C LYS A 50 9.58 17.75 1.34
N PRO A 51 8.42 18.35 0.99
CA PRO A 51 7.12 17.93 1.56
C PRO A 51 6.67 16.53 1.09
N TYR A 52 7.56 15.54 1.20
CA TYR A 52 7.43 14.19 0.67
C TYR A 52 6.34 13.38 1.40
N LYS A 53 6.24 13.55 2.73
CA LYS A 53 5.15 12.97 3.52
C LYS A 53 3.79 13.50 3.06
N ILE A 54 3.66 14.81 2.84
CA ILE A 54 2.41 15.42 2.38
C ILE A 54 1.99 14.85 1.03
N GLU A 55 2.94 14.73 0.09
CA GLU A 55 2.69 14.12 -1.22
C GLU A 55 2.21 12.66 -1.09
N LEU A 56 2.87 11.85 -0.25
CA LEU A 56 2.46 10.48 0.01
C LEU A 56 1.08 10.39 0.66
N GLU A 57 0.82 11.20 1.69
CA GLU A 57 -0.46 11.26 2.39
C GLU A 57 -1.61 11.62 1.45
N GLN A 58 -1.41 12.58 0.54
CA GLN A 58 -2.40 12.94 -0.47
C GLN A 58 -2.71 11.76 -1.41
N ILE A 59 -1.67 11.05 -1.88
CA ILE A 59 -1.87 9.87 -2.74
C ILE A 59 -2.60 8.77 -1.96
N ILE A 60 -2.20 8.49 -0.73
CA ILE A 60 -2.82 7.48 0.13
C ILE A 60 -4.29 7.84 0.38
N GLN A 61 -4.58 9.11 0.66
CA GLN A 61 -5.95 9.59 0.88
C GLN A 61 -6.82 9.48 -0.37
N LEU A 62 -6.26 9.71 -1.57
CA LEU A 62 -6.99 9.46 -2.81
C LEU A 62 -7.35 7.99 -2.99
N ILE A 63 -6.45 7.07 -2.64
CA ILE A 63 -6.72 5.63 -2.67
C ILE A 63 -7.79 5.27 -1.63
N GLN A 64 -7.66 5.78 -0.40
CA GLN A 64 -8.60 5.55 0.69
C GLN A 64 -10.02 6.03 0.32
N ASN A 65 -10.13 7.24 -0.23
CA ASN A 65 -11.40 7.79 -0.69
C ASN A 65 -12.03 6.90 -1.78
N HIS A 66 -11.23 6.29 -2.67
CA HIS A 66 -11.74 5.39 -3.69
C HIS A 66 -12.23 4.05 -3.11
N ILE A 67 -11.65 3.61 -1.99
CA ILE A 67 -12.09 2.43 -1.24
C ILE A 67 -13.41 2.71 -0.49
N GLU A 68 -13.51 3.87 0.16
CA GLU A 68 -14.68 4.28 0.96
C GLU A 68 -15.88 4.70 0.09
N HIS A 69 -15.61 5.20 -1.11
CA HIS A 69 -16.63 5.64 -2.07
C HIS A 69 -16.48 4.88 -3.40
N PRO A 70 -16.80 3.58 -3.41
CA PRO A 70 -16.61 2.75 -4.59
C PRO A 70 -17.53 3.19 -5.73
N THR A 71 -16.95 3.34 -6.92
CA THR A 71 -17.65 3.54 -8.19
C THR A 71 -17.70 2.24 -8.99
N GLU A 72 -18.36 2.26 -10.16
CA GLU A 72 -18.41 1.12 -11.09
C GLU A 72 -17.02 0.66 -11.57
N THR A 73 -16.02 1.54 -11.53
CA THR A 73 -14.64 1.23 -11.95
C THR A 73 -13.79 0.60 -10.85
N THR A 74 -14.26 0.60 -9.59
CA THR A 74 -13.51 0.09 -8.43
C THR A 74 -12.97 -1.33 -8.65
N PRO A 75 -13.75 -2.31 -9.16
CA PRO A 75 -13.23 -3.66 -9.38
C PRO A 75 -12.10 -3.73 -10.42
N GLN A 76 -12.08 -2.80 -11.38
CA GLN A 76 -11.04 -2.73 -12.42
C GLN A 76 -9.76 -2.11 -11.87
N VAL A 77 -9.90 -1.05 -11.05
CA VAL A 77 -8.78 -0.35 -10.40
C VAL A 77 -8.13 -1.22 -9.33
N PHE A 78 -8.90 -2.03 -8.61
CA PHE A 78 -8.39 -2.96 -7.59
C PHE A 78 -8.26 -4.40 -8.11
N SER A 79 -7.75 -4.53 -9.34
CA SER A 79 -7.46 -5.82 -9.98
C SER A 79 -5.96 -6.15 -9.95
N ALA A 80 -5.62 -7.45 -9.98
CA ALA A 80 -4.22 -7.87 -10.03
C ALA A 80 -3.53 -7.39 -11.33
N GLU A 81 -4.28 -7.30 -12.42
CA GLU A 81 -3.81 -6.79 -13.70
C GLU A 81 -3.42 -5.31 -13.59
N TYR A 82 -4.26 -4.50 -12.95
CA TYR A 82 -3.98 -3.08 -12.75
C TYR A 82 -2.81 -2.84 -11.80
N PHE A 83 -2.71 -3.60 -10.71
CA PHE A 83 -1.55 -3.50 -9.82
C PHE A 83 -0.25 -3.97 -10.48
N SER A 84 -0.32 -4.97 -11.37
CA SER A 84 0.83 -5.36 -12.20
C SER A 84 1.23 -4.26 -13.18
N TYR A 85 0.27 -3.54 -13.74
CA TYR A 85 0.51 -2.33 -14.53
C TYR A 85 1.17 -1.24 -13.68
N LEU A 86 0.60 -0.90 -12.53
CA LEU A 86 1.14 0.11 -11.62
C LEU A 86 2.57 -0.24 -11.16
N ASN A 87 2.88 -1.50 -10.89
CA ASN A 87 4.23 -1.93 -10.55
C ASN A 87 5.25 -1.62 -11.67
N ARG A 88 4.86 -1.76 -12.94
CA ARG A 88 5.75 -1.52 -14.08
C ARG A 88 5.98 -0.04 -14.37
N TYR A 89 4.95 0.78 -14.15
CA TYR A 89 4.94 2.17 -14.62
C TYR A 89 4.99 3.22 -13.49
N SER A 90 4.58 2.88 -12.27
CA SER A 90 4.66 3.80 -11.12
C SER A 90 6.09 3.84 -10.59
N LYS A 91 6.85 4.86 -11.03
CA LYS A 91 8.19 5.20 -10.53
C LYS A 91 8.19 6.48 -9.69
N GLY A 92 7.03 6.84 -9.14
CA GLY A 92 6.86 8.02 -8.29
C GLY A 92 7.23 7.75 -6.83
N ALA A 93 6.85 8.69 -5.96
CA ALA A 93 7.06 8.59 -4.52
C ALA A 93 6.42 7.32 -3.92
N LEU A 94 5.23 6.94 -4.40
CA LEU A 94 4.55 5.70 -4.04
C LEU A 94 4.72 4.65 -5.14
N GLN A 95 5.28 3.51 -4.78
CA GLN A 95 5.46 2.37 -5.67
C GLN A 95 4.65 1.16 -5.19
N PHE A 96 4.18 0.36 -6.14
CA PHE A 96 3.38 -0.83 -5.89
C PHE A 96 4.22 -2.07 -6.19
N SER A 97 4.21 -3.07 -5.32
CA SER A 97 4.82 -4.35 -5.64
C SER A 97 3.98 -5.11 -6.67
N VAL A 98 4.58 -6.12 -7.31
CA VAL A 98 3.82 -7.12 -8.04
C VAL A 98 2.77 -7.72 -7.09
N PRO A 99 1.49 -7.84 -7.50
CA PRO A 99 0.46 -8.43 -6.67
C PRO A 99 0.80 -9.89 -6.40
N LYS A 100 0.84 -10.26 -5.12
CA LYS A 100 1.15 -11.61 -4.66
C LYS A 100 -0.16 -12.32 -4.34
N PRO A 101 -0.47 -13.45 -4.99
CA PRO A 101 -1.67 -14.20 -4.67
C PRO A 101 -1.57 -14.75 -3.26
N VAL A 102 -2.70 -14.74 -2.54
CA VAL A 102 -2.83 -15.32 -1.21
C VAL A 102 -3.80 -16.50 -1.31
N GLY A 103 -3.34 -17.68 -0.90
CA GLY A 103 -4.12 -18.92 -0.99
C GLY A 103 -5.25 -19.02 0.05
N THR A 104 -5.50 -17.97 0.82
CA THR A 104 -6.49 -17.92 1.89
C THR A 104 -7.39 -16.71 1.71
N PHE A 105 -8.61 -16.81 2.26
CA PHE A 105 -9.47 -15.64 2.40
C PHE A 105 -8.77 -14.60 3.28
N ILE A 106 -8.86 -13.33 2.89
CA ILE A 106 -8.35 -12.22 3.69
C ILE A 106 -9.54 -11.62 4.42
N ASP A 107 -9.54 -11.76 5.74
CA ASP A 107 -10.35 -10.97 6.66
C ASP A 107 -9.48 -9.92 7.36
N GLU A 108 -10.06 -9.14 8.25
CA GLU A 108 -9.35 -8.09 9.00
C GLU A 108 -8.18 -8.66 9.84
N ALA A 109 -8.39 -9.80 10.51
CA ALA A 109 -7.36 -10.44 11.32
C ALA A 109 -6.19 -10.95 10.46
N THR A 110 -6.48 -11.56 9.32
CA THR A 110 -5.50 -12.02 8.34
C THR A 110 -4.76 -10.83 7.74
N PHE A 111 -5.46 -9.76 7.40
CA PHE A 111 -4.86 -8.54 6.89
C PHE A 111 -3.89 -7.92 7.89
N ASP A 112 -4.29 -7.77 9.15
CA ASP A 112 -3.41 -7.24 10.20
C ASP A 112 -2.19 -8.11 10.45
N MET A 113 -2.34 -9.43 10.40
CA MET A 113 -1.22 -10.37 10.48
C MET A 113 -0.25 -10.16 9.30
N LEU A 114 -0.76 -10.09 8.07
CA LEU A 114 0.04 -9.86 6.87
C LEU A 114 0.73 -8.49 6.93
N TYR A 115 0.04 -7.45 7.39
CA TYR A 115 0.61 -6.12 7.57
C TYR A 115 1.79 -6.16 8.54
N LYS A 116 1.64 -6.80 9.70
CA LYS A 116 2.76 -6.98 10.65
C LYS A 116 3.92 -7.75 10.04
N GLN A 117 3.64 -8.78 9.24
CA GLN A 117 4.68 -9.59 8.61
C GLN A 117 5.47 -8.84 7.53
N PHE A 118 4.80 -8.06 6.69
CA PHE A 118 5.44 -7.38 5.54
C PHE A 118 5.96 -5.98 5.88
N ILE A 119 5.28 -5.26 6.77
CA ILE A 119 5.63 -3.88 7.13
C ILE A 119 6.39 -3.84 8.45
N GLY A 120 6.21 -4.81 9.35
CA GLY A 120 7.05 -4.91 10.55
C GLY A 120 6.78 -3.79 11.56
N GLU A 121 5.53 -3.62 11.96
CA GLU A 121 5.15 -2.72 13.04
C GLU A 121 4.35 -3.45 14.11
N PRO A 122 4.57 -3.19 15.41
CA PRO A 122 3.57 -3.52 16.40
C PRO A 122 2.28 -2.75 16.09
N PRO A 123 1.08 -3.30 16.36
CA PRO A 123 -0.15 -2.53 16.22
C PRO A 123 -0.01 -1.25 17.06
N LEU A 124 -0.41 -0.10 16.50
CA LEU A 124 -0.49 1.16 17.23
C LEU A 124 -1.26 0.92 18.53
N VAL A 125 -0.55 0.84 19.65
CA VAL A 125 -1.17 0.90 20.97
C VAL A 125 -1.54 2.37 21.13
N ALA A 126 -2.83 2.68 21.03
CA ALA A 126 -3.34 3.98 21.42
C ALA A 126 -2.92 4.24 22.86
N ALA A 127 -2.17 5.33 23.07
CA ALA A 127 -1.81 5.83 24.39
C ALA A 127 -3.01 6.55 25.03
#